data_AF-A0A2M9Y0P9-F1
#
_entry.id   AF-A0A2M9Y0P9-F1
#
_cell.length_a   1.000
_cell.length_b   1.000
_cell.length_c   1.000
_cell.angle_alpha   90.00
_cell.angle_beta   90.00
_cell.angle_gamma   90.00
#
_symmetry.space_group_name_H-M   'P 1'
#
loop_
_entity.id
_entity.type
_entity.pdbx_description
1 polymer ?
#
loop_
_entity_poly.entity_id
_entity_poly.type
_entity_poly.pdbx_seq_one_letter_code
_entity_poly.pdbx_strand_id
1 'polypeptide(L)'
;MKKYGILLLLLAIVSLWDISKDNAPKFGQKAKVEQSSECKLLCEKASLCLSEDQKKAQDPKMYQFACEILCTKQYQMFAGCSKAIAESCTSGELCIKNQTKGLF
;
A
#
# COMPACT_ATOMS: atom_id res chain seq x y z
N MET A 1 28.58 14.31 35.96
CA MET A 1 27.24 13.77 35.61
C MET A 1 26.66 14.32 34.30
N LYS A 2 27.06 15.49 33.77
CA LYS A 2 26.55 16.03 32.49
C LYS A 2 26.88 15.20 31.22
N LYS A 3 27.99 14.45 31.22
CA LYS A 3 28.45 13.67 30.05
C LYS A 3 27.52 12.49 29.70
N TYR A 4 26.85 11.90 30.69
CA TYR A 4 25.91 10.80 30.48
C TYR A 4 24.54 11.25 30.00
N GLY A 5 24.17 12.52 30.23
CA GLY A 5 22.90 13.08 29.74
C GLY A 5 22.85 13.17 28.21
N ILE A 6 23.98 13.55 27.59
CA ILE A 6 24.09 13.57 26.12
C ILE A 6 24.03 12.16 25.55
N LEU A 7 24.63 11.18 26.23
CA LEU A 7 24.59 9.78 25.81
C LEU A 7 23.17 9.20 25.87
N LEU A 8 22.41 9.50 26.92
CA LEU A 8 21.00 9.11 27.04
C LEU A 8 20.11 9.80 26.00
N LEU A 9 20.38 11.07 25.69
CA LEU A 9 19.67 11.80 24.65
C LEU A 9 19.92 11.18 23.26
N LEU A 10 21.18 10.84 22.95
CA LEU A 10 21.54 10.15 21.71
C LEU A 10 20.87 8.77 21.64
N LEU A 11 20.85 8.03 22.73
CA LEU A 11 20.18 6.73 22.80
C LEU A 11 18.69 6.88 22.48
N ALA A 12 18.01 7.86 23.09
CA ALA A 12 16.60 8.13 22.84
C ALA A 12 16.31 8.53 21.39
N ILE A 13 17.15 9.35 20.77
CA ILE A 13 17.02 9.74 19.36
C ILE A 13 17.18 8.51 18.46
N VAL A 14 18.18 7.66 18.72
CA VAL A 14 18.40 6.44 17.94
C VAL A 14 17.23 5.47 18.10
N SER A 15 16.71 5.29 19.32
CA SER A 15 15.52 4.45 19.56
C SER A 15 14.27 4.98 18.85
N LEU A 16 14.02 6.30 18.91
CA LEU A 16 12.91 6.93 18.19
C LEU A 16 13.06 6.79 16.67
N TRP A 17 14.29 6.87 16.16
CA TRP A 17 14.56 6.72 14.74
C TRP A 17 14.39 5.28 14.26
N ASP A 18 14.79 4.31 15.07
CA ASP A 18 14.63 2.88 14.80
C ASP A 18 13.13 2.50 14.75
N ILE A 19 12.34 2.97 15.72
CA ILE A 19 10.88 2.81 15.74
C ILE A 19 10.22 3.48 14.52
N SER A 20 10.71 4.65 14.10
CA SER A 20 10.19 5.35 12.92
C SER A 20 10.44 4.57 11.63
N LYS A 21 11.61 3.94 11.50
CA LYS A 21 11.95 3.11 10.32
C LYS A 21 11.07 1.88 10.19
N ASP A 22 10.69 1.25 11.29
CA ASP A 22 9.83 0.06 11.23
C ASP A 22 8.37 0.36 10.91
N ASN A 23 7.92 1.60 11.10
CA ASN A 23 6.57 2.04 10.74
C ASN A 23 6.45 2.58 9.31
N ALA A 24 7.56 2.65 8.56
CA ALA A 24 7.50 3.04 7.15
C ALA A 24 6.88 1.89 6.31
N PRO A 25 5.99 2.19 5.34
CA PRO A 25 5.43 1.17 4.46
C PRO A 25 6.56 0.48 3.67
N LYS A 26 6.72 -0.83 3.87
CA LYS A 26 7.74 -1.66 3.24
C LYS A 26 7.20 -2.15 1.89
N PHE A 27 7.82 -1.69 0.80
CA PHE A 27 7.54 -2.21 -0.53
C PHE A 27 7.85 -3.71 -0.60
N GLY A 28 7.00 -4.48 -1.29
CA GLY A 28 7.17 -5.92 -1.48
C GLY A 28 6.75 -6.78 -0.28
N GLN A 29 6.17 -6.19 0.77
CA GLN A 29 5.61 -6.99 1.86
C GLN A 29 4.35 -7.71 1.37
N LYS A 30 4.47 -9.04 1.26
CA LYS A 30 3.39 -9.90 0.80
C LYS A 30 2.26 -9.96 1.84
N ALA A 31 1.02 -10.03 1.37
CA ALA A 31 -0.14 -10.28 2.23
C ALA A 31 0.05 -11.59 3.00
N LYS A 32 -0.32 -11.61 4.29
CA LYS A 32 -0.54 -12.86 5.03
C LYS A 32 -1.82 -13.54 4.52
N VAL A 33 -2.00 -14.82 4.82
CA VAL A 33 -3.15 -15.62 4.32
C VAL A 33 -4.49 -14.94 4.61
N GLU A 34 -4.65 -14.36 5.81
CA GLU A 34 -5.86 -13.63 6.24
C GLU A 34 -6.10 -12.31 5.49
N GLN A 35 -5.05 -11.72 4.92
CA GLN A 35 -5.07 -10.44 4.21
C GLN A 35 -5.35 -10.60 2.72
N SER A 36 -5.24 -11.82 2.19
CA SER A 36 -5.50 -12.13 0.78
C SER A 36 -6.97 -11.97 0.38
N SER A 37 -7.90 -12.23 1.31
CA SER A 37 -9.33 -12.02 1.08
C SER A 37 -9.72 -10.55 0.95
N GLU A 38 -8.98 -9.65 1.60
CA GLU A 38 -9.18 -8.21 1.45
C GLU A 38 -8.78 -7.70 0.06
N CYS A 39 -7.74 -8.31 -0.53
CA CYS A 39 -7.33 -7.98 -1.90
C CYS A 39 -8.41 -8.29 -2.93
N LYS A 40 -9.12 -9.42 -2.78
CA LYS A 40 -10.26 -9.75 -3.65
C LYS A 40 -11.33 -8.66 -3.63
N LEU A 41 -11.70 -8.21 -2.42
CA LEU A 41 -12.73 -7.20 -2.22
C LEU A 41 -12.29 -5.82 -2.73
N LEU A 42 -11.01 -5.46 -2.53
CA LEU A 42 -10.42 -4.24 -3.08
C LEU A 42 -10.41 -4.23 -4.61
N CYS A 43 -10.04 -5.36 -5.22
CA CYS A 43 -9.99 -5.51 -6.67
C CYS A 43 -11.36 -5.50 -7.32
N GLU A 44 -12.38 -6.06 -6.64
CA GLU A 44 -13.77 -5.97 -7.09
C GLU A 44 -14.24 -4.51 -7.09
N LYS A 45 -13.92 -3.73 -6.05
CA LYS A 45 -14.19 -2.28 -6.02
C LYS A 45 -13.42 -1.50 -7.07
N ALA A 46 -12.14 -1.84 -7.29
CA ALA A 46 -11.32 -1.19 -8.31
C ALA A 46 -11.81 -1.48 -9.73
N SER A 47 -12.42 -2.65 -9.98
CA SER A 47 -13.01 -2.98 -11.29
C SER A 47 -14.12 -2.01 -11.71
N LEU A 48 -14.82 -1.42 -10.73
CA LEU A 48 -15.86 -0.41 -10.97
C LEU A 48 -15.27 0.93 -11.45
N CYS A 49 -13.97 1.13 -11.27
CA CYS A 49 -13.24 2.32 -11.71
C CYS A 49 -12.74 2.23 -13.15
N LEU A 50 -12.88 1.08 -13.80
CA LEU A 50 -12.51 0.92 -15.21
C LEU A 50 -13.52 1.67 -16.11
N SER A 51 -13.00 2.40 -17.09
CA SER A 51 -13.86 2.96 -18.14
C SER A 51 -14.41 1.86 -19.04
N GLU A 52 -15.51 2.14 -19.75
CA GLU A 52 -16.13 1.17 -20.66
C GLU A 52 -15.17 0.69 -21.77
N ASP A 53 -14.27 1.56 -22.22
CA ASP A 53 -13.22 1.19 -23.19
C ASP A 53 -12.19 0.24 -22.57
N GLN A 54 -11.83 0.42 -21.30
CA GLN A 54 -10.91 -0.48 -20.59
C GLN A 54 -11.56 -1.83 -20.28
N LYS A 55 -12.85 -1.85 -19.93
CA LYS A 55 -13.60 -3.09 -19.73
C LYS A 55 -13.74 -3.91 -21.01
N LYS A 56 -13.85 -3.26 -22.17
CA LYS A 56 -13.90 -3.94 -23.48
C LYS A 56 -12.52 -4.47 -23.92
N ALA A 57 -11.45 -3.78 -23.53
CA ALA A 57 -10.09 -4.14 -23.93
C ALA A 57 -9.48 -5.26 -23.07
N GLN A 58 -10.02 -5.51 -21.87
CA GLN A 58 -9.47 -6.51 -20.93
C GLN A 58 -10.49 -7.59 -20.59
N ASP A 59 -10.04 -8.85 -20.56
CA ASP A 59 -10.85 -9.92 -20.00
C ASP A 59 -11.05 -9.66 -18.50
N PRO A 60 -12.30 -9.63 -17.99
CA PRO A 60 -12.60 -9.27 -16.61
C PRO A 60 -11.94 -10.22 -15.60
N LYS A 61 -11.73 -11.50 -15.94
CA LYS A 61 -11.01 -12.45 -15.08
C LYS A 61 -9.52 -12.15 -15.06
N MET A 62 -8.93 -11.80 -16.21
CA MET A 62 -7.51 -11.43 -16.28
C MET A 62 -7.21 -10.16 -15.49
N TYR A 63 -8.10 -9.15 -15.55
CA TYR A 63 -7.99 -7.96 -14.72
C TYR A 63 -8.04 -8.32 -13.23
N GLN A 64 -9.01 -9.14 -12.83
CA GLN A 64 -9.18 -9.53 -11.44
C GLN A 64 -7.97 -10.29 -10.90
N PHE A 65 -7.45 -11.26 -11.66
CA PHE A 65 -6.22 -11.96 -11.31
C PHE A 65 -5.00 -11.02 -11.23
N ALA A 66 -4.84 -10.12 -12.20
CA ALA A 66 -3.72 -9.17 -12.19
C ALA A 66 -3.77 -8.24 -10.98
N CYS A 67 -4.97 -7.73 -10.64
CA CYS A 67 -5.18 -6.91 -9.46
C CYS A 67 -4.90 -7.69 -8.17
N GLU A 68 -5.42 -8.92 -8.04
CA GLU A 68 -5.20 -9.74 -6.85
C GLU A 68 -3.72 -10.09 -6.66
N ILE A 69 -2.99 -10.39 -7.74
CA ILE A 69 -1.55 -10.65 -7.70
C ILE A 69 -0.79 -9.38 -7.27
N LEU A 70 -1.13 -8.22 -7.85
CA LEU A 70 -0.51 -6.95 -7.49
C LEU A 70 -0.78 -6.57 -6.03
N CYS A 71 -2.03 -6.67 -5.59
CA CYS A 71 -2.42 -6.42 -4.22
C CYS A 71 -1.73 -7.38 -3.26
N THR A 72 -1.66 -8.67 -3.57
CA THR A 72 -0.99 -9.66 -2.71
C THR A 72 0.51 -9.40 -2.61
N LYS A 73 1.16 -8.97 -3.69
CA LYS A 73 2.60 -8.65 -3.72
C LYS A 73 2.93 -7.29 -3.10
N GLN A 74 2.00 -6.35 -3.12
CA GLN A 74 2.18 -4.97 -2.67
C GLN A 74 1.11 -4.59 -1.63
N TYR A 75 0.81 -5.51 -0.72
CA TYR A 75 -0.37 -5.42 0.15
C TYR A 75 -0.36 -4.17 1.01
N GLN A 76 0.79 -3.78 1.59
CA GLN A 76 0.86 -2.58 2.41
C GLN A 76 0.53 -1.29 1.64
N MET A 77 0.89 -1.20 0.34
CA MET A 77 0.50 -0.05 -0.48
C MET A 77 -1.00 -0.04 -0.75
N PHE A 78 -1.56 -1.18 -1.16
CA PHE A 78 -2.99 -1.30 -1.44
C PHE A 78 -3.85 -1.12 -0.18
N ALA A 79 -3.41 -1.66 0.95
CA ALA A 79 -4.05 -1.47 2.25
C ALA A 79 -4.00 0.01 2.68
N GLY A 80 -2.86 0.69 2.49
CA GLY A 80 -2.72 2.12 2.75
C GLY A 80 -3.62 3.01 1.90
N CYS A 81 -3.94 2.57 0.68
CA CYS A 81 -4.84 3.28 -0.24
C CYS A 81 -6.30 2.77 -0.24
N SER A 82 -6.61 1.73 0.53
CA SER A 82 -7.93 1.08 0.56
C SER A 82 -9.07 2.07 0.81
N LYS A 83 -8.87 3.00 1.76
CA LYS A 83 -9.83 4.05 2.09
C LYS A 83 -10.05 5.03 0.95
N ALA A 84 -8.97 5.43 0.26
CA ALA A 84 -9.03 6.33 -0.89
C ALA A 84 -9.74 5.67 -2.09
N ILE A 85 -9.46 4.39 -2.34
CA ILE A 85 -10.13 3.58 -3.36
C ILE A 85 -11.63 3.44 -3.07
N ALA A 86 -12.01 3.29 -1.79
CA ALA A 86 -13.40 3.19 -1.38
C ALA A 86 -14.17 4.53 -1.49
N GLU A 87 -13.49 5.67 -1.34
CA GLU A 87 -14.10 7.00 -1.47
C GLU A 87 -14.33 7.41 -2.93
N SER A 88 -13.34 7.23 -3.81
CA SER A 88 -13.50 7.46 -5.25
C SER A 88 -12.36 6.87 -6.07
N CYS A 89 -12.64 6.59 -7.34
CA CYS A 89 -11.66 6.09 -8.29
C CYS A 89 -10.47 7.04 -8.47
N THR A 90 -10.74 8.34 -8.56
CA THR A 90 -9.71 9.37 -8.71
C THR A 90 -8.82 9.47 -7.46
N SER A 91 -9.42 9.41 -6.26
CA SER A 91 -8.65 9.42 -5.00
C SER A 91 -7.80 8.17 -4.85
N GLY A 92 -8.33 7.00 -5.20
CA GLY A 92 -7.60 5.74 -5.24
C GLY A 92 -6.41 5.79 -6.20
N GLU A 93 -6.61 6.26 -7.43
CA GLU A 93 -5.54 6.44 -8.42
C GLU A 93 -4.44 7.37 -7.92
N LEU A 94 -4.82 8.51 -7.35
CA LEU A 94 -3.88 9.51 -6.84
C LEU A 94 -3.08 8.96 -5.64
N CYS A 95 -3.72 8.18 -4.77
CA CYS A 95 -3.07 7.51 -3.65
C CYS A 95 -2.04 6.48 -4.13
N ILE A 96 -2.44 5.59 -5.04
CA ILE A 96 -1.54 4.58 -5.61
C ILE A 96 -0.37 5.28 -6.30
N LYS A 97 -0.63 6.30 -7.13
CA LYS A 97 0.41 7.05 -7.85
C LYS A 97 1.39 7.74 -6.91
N ASN A 98 0.92 8.27 -5.78
CA ASN A 98 1.78 8.85 -4.76
C ASN A 98 2.61 7.80 -4.02
N GLN A 99 2.03 6.64 -3.71
CA GLN A 99 2.74 5.51 -3.10
C GLN A 99 3.76 4.89 -4.07
N THR A 100 3.49 4.85 -5.38
CA THR A 100 4.42 4.31 -6.38
C THR A 100 5.37 5.35 -6.96
N LYS A 101 5.34 6.59 -6.47
CA LYS A 101 6.13 7.70 -7.02
C LYS A 101 7.63 7.40 -6.86
N GLY A 102 8.32 7.19 -7.99
CA GLY A 102 9.75 6.83 -8.02
C GLY A 102 10.05 5.35 -8.28
N LEU A 103 9.04 4.49 -8.43
CA LEU A 103 9.21 3.11 -8.90
C LEU A 103 8.93 2.92 -10.40
N PHE A 104 8.26 3.90 -11.02
CA PHE A 104 7.92 3.94 -12.45
C PHE A 104 8.11 5.36 -12.98
#